data_AF-A0A949MB82-F1
#
_entry.id   AF-A0A949MB82-F1
#
_cell.length_a   1.000
_cell.length_b   1.000
_cell.length_c   1.000
_cell.angle_alpha   90.00
_cell.angle_beta   90.00
_cell.angle_gamma   90.00
#
_symmetry.space_group_name_H-M   'P 1'
#
loop_
_entity.id
_entity.type
_entity.pdbx_description
1 polymer ?
#
loop_
_entity_poly.entity_id
_entity_poly.type
_entity_poly.pdbx_seq_one_letter_code
_entity_poly.pdbx_strand_id
1 'polypeptide(L)'
;MKSLNTNTSDRAFDFLKINERPGKPRARGVTEIRGPYYTPMGKRYLEDVLETMGAYVDVLKFAGGSFSLMPRQAVKELLDLCHAHNVLVSTG
;
A
#
# COMPACT_ATOMS: atom_id res chain seq x y z
N MET A 1 38.34 -4.86 17.70
CA MET A 1 37.75 -5.65 16.60
C MET A 1 36.41 -5.00 16.25
N LYS A 2 36.33 -4.20 15.18
CA LYS A 2 35.09 -3.52 14.79
C LYS A 2 34.20 -4.55 14.06
N SER A 3 33.03 -4.81 14.62
CA SER A 3 31.99 -5.63 13.98
C SER A 3 31.61 -4.99 12.64
N LEU A 4 31.75 -5.75 11.55
CA LEU A 4 31.22 -5.38 10.24
C LEU A 4 29.69 -5.42 10.35
N ASN A 5 29.05 -4.25 10.35
CA ASN A 5 27.59 -4.15 10.25
C ASN A 5 27.17 -4.65 8.86
N THR A 6 26.69 -5.88 8.79
CA THR A 6 26.08 -6.48 7.59
C THR A 6 24.61 -6.09 7.49
N ASN A 7 24.29 -4.79 7.47
CA ASN A 7 22.96 -4.32 7.07
C ASN A 7 23.04 -3.80 5.63
N THR A 8 23.20 -4.72 4.69
CA THR A 8 23.02 -4.41 3.26
C THR A 8 21.52 -4.32 3.01
N SER A 9 20.98 -3.11 3.09
CA SER A 9 19.59 -2.84 2.72
C SER A 9 19.43 -3.12 1.21
N ASP A 10 18.39 -3.86 0.80
CA ASP A 10 18.09 -4.14 -0.62
C ASP A 10 17.70 -2.89 -1.45
N ARG A 11 17.81 -1.69 -0.88
CA ARG A 11 17.52 -0.42 -1.55
C ARG A 11 18.70 0.02 -2.40
N ALA A 12 18.40 0.50 -3.61
CA ALA A 12 19.40 1.02 -4.56
C ALA A 12 20.23 2.21 -4.03
N PHE A 13 19.69 2.98 -3.08
CA PHE A 13 20.36 4.14 -2.47
C PHE A 13 20.39 4.02 -0.94
N ASP A 14 21.14 3.04 -0.43
CA ASP A 14 21.22 2.71 0.99
C ASP A 14 21.85 3.84 1.86
N PHE A 15 22.67 4.71 1.26
CA PHE A 15 23.25 5.90 1.89
C PHE A 15 22.21 6.96 2.27
N LEU A 16 21.02 6.93 1.66
CA LEU A 16 19.91 7.81 2.06
C LEU A 16 19.31 7.32 3.37
N LYS A 17 19.43 8.16 4.40
CA LYS A 17 18.84 7.93 5.71
C LYS A 17 17.33 7.90 5.61
N ILE A 18 16.71 6.88 6.20
CA ILE A 18 15.27 6.76 6.36
C ILE A 18 14.94 6.47 7.82
N ASN A 19 13.73 6.82 8.24
CA ASN A 19 13.25 6.45 9.56
C ASN A 19 13.01 4.94 9.61
N GLU A 20 13.41 4.32 10.71
CA GLU A 20 13.02 2.94 10.99
C GLU A 20 11.49 2.85 11.12
N ARG A 21 10.94 1.78 10.56
CA ARG A 21 9.51 1.53 10.58
C ARG A 21 9.23 0.05 10.79
N PRO A 22 8.15 -0.30 11.52
CA PRO A 22 7.75 -1.69 11.67
C PRO A 22 7.33 -2.30 10.32
N GLY A 23 7.40 -3.63 10.24
CA GLY A 23 6.72 -4.39 9.19
C GLY A 23 5.19 -4.31 9.32
N LYS A 24 4.48 -4.86 8.34
CA LYS A 24 3.02 -5.03 8.42
C LYS A 24 2.68 -6.24 9.32
N PRO A 25 1.54 -6.24 10.03
CA PRO A 25 0.57 -5.13 10.19
C PRO A 25 1.10 -4.03 11.12
N ARG A 26 0.76 -2.76 10.82
CA ARG A 26 1.26 -1.59 11.55
C ARG A 26 0.22 -1.00 12.49
N ALA A 27 0.63 -0.70 13.72
CA ALA A 27 -0.16 0.06 14.69
C ALA A 27 0.24 1.54 14.78
N ARG A 28 1.40 1.92 14.21
CA ARG A 28 1.93 3.29 14.20
C ARG A 28 2.65 3.56 12.88
N GLY A 29 2.70 4.83 12.46
CA GLY A 29 3.28 5.20 11.16
C GLY A 29 2.50 4.60 9.99
N VAL A 30 1.18 4.46 10.15
CA VAL A 30 0.27 3.90 9.16
C VAL A 30 0.17 4.83 7.96
N THR A 31 0.26 4.28 6.76
CA THR A 31 0.10 5.00 5.50
C THR A 31 -1.20 4.60 4.83
N GLU A 32 -2.14 5.55 4.74
CA GLU A 32 -3.36 5.42 3.93
C GLU A 32 -3.17 6.15 2.60
N ILE A 33 -3.44 5.47 1.48
CA ILE A 33 -3.47 6.08 0.14
C ILE A 33 -4.92 6.25 -0.33
N ARG A 34 -5.15 7.26 -1.18
CA ARG A 34 -6.44 7.45 -1.83
C ARG A 34 -6.56 6.51 -3.03
N GLY A 35 -7.57 5.65 -2.97
CA GLY A 35 -8.02 4.80 -4.05
C GLY A 35 -8.98 5.54 -4.99
N PRO A 36 -10.06 4.89 -5.48
CA PRO A 36 -11.02 5.53 -6.37
C PRO A 36 -11.62 6.80 -5.74
N TYR A 37 -11.54 7.92 -6.47
CA TYR A 37 -12.15 9.21 -6.10
C TYR A 37 -12.49 10.01 -7.36
N TYR A 38 -11.75 11.09 -7.66
CA TYR A 38 -11.88 11.84 -8.92
C TYR A 38 -11.39 11.05 -10.13
N THR A 39 -10.42 10.16 -9.92
CA THR A 39 -9.92 9.26 -10.96
C THR A 39 -10.43 7.84 -10.66
N PRO A 40 -11.07 7.16 -11.63
CA PRO A 40 -11.35 5.74 -11.51
C PRO A 40 -10.03 4.96 -11.35
N MET A 41 -9.97 4.07 -10.36
CA MET A 41 -8.84 3.18 -10.15
C MET A 41 -9.27 1.76 -10.52
N GLY A 42 -8.62 1.19 -11.53
CA GLY A 42 -8.83 -0.20 -11.95
C GLY A 42 -7.84 -1.15 -11.29
N LYS A 43 -8.14 -2.45 -11.34
CA LYS A 43 -7.33 -3.52 -10.76
C LYS A 43 -5.86 -3.44 -11.16
N ARG A 44 -5.57 -3.38 -12.47
CA ARG A 44 -4.20 -3.36 -13.00
C ARG A 44 -3.35 -2.21 -12.47
N TYR A 45 -3.96 -1.03 -12.31
CA TYR A 45 -3.25 0.12 -11.76
C TYR A 45 -2.95 -0.09 -10.27
N LEU A 46 -3.95 -0.55 -9.50
CA LEU A 46 -3.73 -0.85 -8.09
C LEU A 46 -2.69 -1.96 -7.89
N GLU A 47 -2.68 -2.98 -8.76
CA GLU A 47 -1.75 -4.10 -8.72
C GLU A 47 -0.31 -3.62 -8.87
N ASP A 48 -0.03 -2.80 -9.90
CA ASP A 48 1.29 -2.20 -10.10
C ASP A 48 1.76 -1.39 -8.88
N VAL A 49 0.87 -0.60 -8.28
CA VAL A 49 1.17 0.15 -7.04
C VAL A 49 1.49 -0.78 -5.88
N LEU A 50 0.76 -1.89 -5.71
CA LEU A 50 0.92 -2.78 -4.57
C LEU A 50 2.08 -3.78 -4.73
N GLU A 51 2.46 -4.14 -5.96
CA GLU A 51 3.66 -4.93 -6.23
C GLU A 51 4.93 -4.10 -6.02
N THR A 52 4.91 -2.83 -6.43
CA THR A 52 6.09 -1.94 -6.31
C THR A 52 6.23 -1.31 -4.92
N MET A 53 5.13 -0.78 -4.38
CA MET A 53 5.11 0.04 -3.18
C MET A 53 4.24 -0.54 -2.05
N GLY A 54 3.66 -1.73 -2.22
CA GLY A 54 2.71 -2.30 -1.26
C GLY A 54 3.26 -2.49 0.14
N ALA A 55 4.57 -2.72 0.31
CA ALA A 55 5.20 -2.74 1.63
C ALA A 55 4.97 -1.44 2.42
N TYR A 56 4.79 -0.31 1.73
CA TYR A 56 4.59 1.04 2.28
C TYR A 56 3.14 1.50 2.37
N VAL A 57 2.18 0.73 1.85
CA VAL A 57 0.76 1.07 1.86
C VAL A 57 0.06 0.20 2.90
N ASP A 58 -0.61 0.77 3.89
CA ASP A 58 -1.33 -0.01 4.92
C ASP A 58 -2.85 -0.03 4.67
N VAL A 59 -3.39 1.05 4.11
CA VAL A 59 -4.82 1.21 3.86
C VAL A 59 -5.06 1.81 2.48
N LEU A 60 -6.04 1.27 1.75
CA LEU A 60 -6.62 1.87 0.54
C LEU A 60 -7.97 2.51 0.88
N LYS A 61 -8.09 3.81 0.62
CA LYS A 61 -9.35 4.55 0.83
C LYS A 61 -10.19 4.66 -0.43
N PHE A 62 -11.40 4.11 -0.43
CA PHE A 62 -12.43 4.48 -1.39
C PHE A 62 -13.07 5.79 -0.96
N ALA A 63 -12.73 6.90 -1.62
CA ALA A 63 -13.15 8.23 -1.17
C ALA A 63 -14.44 8.70 -1.87
N GLY A 64 -15.22 9.52 -1.16
CA GLY A 64 -16.39 10.21 -1.73
C GLY A 64 -17.51 9.28 -2.21
N GLY A 65 -17.63 8.09 -1.61
CA GLY A 65 -18.64 7.11 -2.03
C GLY A 65 -18.38 6.49 -3.41
N SER A 66 -17.17 6.62 -3.97
CA SER A 66 -16.82 6.18 -5.32
C SER A 66 -17.22 4.72 -5.63
N PHE A 67 -17.07 3.83 -4.65
CA PHE A 67 -17.47 2.42 -4.74
C PHE A 67 -18.97 2.21 -5.07
N SER A 68 -19.85 3.16 -4.73
CA SER A 68 -21.28 3.08 -5.04
C SER A 68 -21.60 3.18 -6.53
N LEU A 69 -20.70 3.75 -7.31
CA LEU A 69 -20.84 3.93 -8.75
C LEU A 69 -20.10 2.85 -9.56
N MET A 70 -19.32 2.00 -8.88
CA MET A 70 -18.50 0.97 -9.52
C MET A 70 -19.28 -0.34 -9.67
N PRO A 71 -19.05 -1.13 -10.74
CA PRO A 71 -19.59 -2.48 -10.84
C PRO A 71 -19.14 -3.33 -9.65
N ARG A 72 -20.07 -4.15 -9.11
CA ARG A 72 -19.80 -5.03 -7.95
C ARG A 72 -18.55 -5.89 -8.11
N GLN A 73 -18.36 -6.45 -9.30
CA GLN A 73 -17.21 -7.30 -9.61
C GLN A 73 -15.89 -6.52 -9.55
N ALA A 74 -15.88 -5.29 -10.07
CA ALA A 74 -14.69 -4.43 -10.02
C ALA A 74 -14.31 -4.07 -8.59
N VAL A 75 -15.30 -3.71 -7.75
CA VAL A 75 -15.04 -3.44 -6.31
C VAL A 75 -14.48 -4.69 -5.63
N LYS A 76 -15.08 -5.86 -5.86
CA LYS A 76 -14.59 -7.13 -5.29
C LYS A 76 -13.13 -7.40 -5.67
N GLU A 77 -12.76 -7.22 -6.93
CA GLU A 77 -11.38 -7.43 -7.40
C GLU A 77 -10.38 -6.50 -6.72
N LEU A 78 -10.75 -5.24 -6.47
CA LEU A 78 -9.91 -4.31 -5.72
C LEU A 78 -9.75 -4.72 -4.26
N LEU A 79 -10.84 -5.17 -3.62
CA LEU A 79 -10.81 -5.65 -2.23
C LEU A 79 -9.92 -6.91 -2.09
N ASP A 80 -10.11 -7.88 -2.98
CA ASP A 80 -9.35 -9.13 -3.00
C ASP A 80 -7.85 -8.84 -3.19
N LEU A 81 -7.51 -7.91 -4.08
CA LEU A 81 -6.14 -7.47 -4.32
C LEU A 81 -5.54 -6.74 -3.10
N CYS A 82 -6.30 -5.85 -2.43
CA CYS A 82 -5.84 -5.22 -1.19
C CYS A 82 -5.50 -6.26 -0.12
N HIS A 83 -6.40 -7.22 0.12
CA HIS A 83 -6.19 -8.25 1.12
C HIS A 83 -5.00 -9.16 0.80
N ALA A 84 -4.79 -9.49 -0.48
CA ALA A 84 -3.61 -10.27 -0.92
C ALA A 84 -2.28 -9.58 -0.55
N HIS A 85 -2.24 -8.25 -0.49
CA HIS A 85 -1.05 -7.46 -0.14
C HIS A 85 -1.02 -6.99 1.32
N ASN A 86 -1.87 -7.55 2.20
CA ASN A 86 -2.05 -7.09 3.58
C ASN A 86 -2.33 -5.57 3.65
N VAL A 87 -3.23 -5.09 2.80
CA VAL A 87 -3.72 -3.71 2.78
C VAL A 87 -5.17 -3.74 3.24
N LEU A 88 -5.47 -2.95 4.27
CA LEU A 88 -6.84 -2.74 4.74
C LEU A 88 -7.58 -1.80 3.79
N VAL A 89 -8.90 -1.75 3.92
CA VAL A 89 -9.74 -0.90 3.10
C VAL A 89 -10.59 0.02 3.98
N SER A 90 -10.68 1.29 3.62
CA SER A 90 -11.58 2.27 4.24
C SER A 90 -12.51 2.88 3.20
N THR A 91 -13.75 3.21 3.58
CA THR A 91 -14.75 3.82 2.68
C THR A 91 -14.90 5.33 2.86
N GLY A 92 -13.98 5.93 3.63
CA GLY A 92 -14.08 7.31 4.08
C GLY A 92 -14.93 7.49 5.32
#